data_AF-M6GL44-F1
#
_entry.id   AF-M6GL44-F1
#
_cell.length_a   1.000
_cell.length_b   1.000
_cell.length_c   1.000
_cell.angle_alpha   90.00
_cell.angle_beta   90.00
_cell.angle_gamma   90.00
#
_symmetry.space_group_name_H-M   'P 1'
#
loop_
_entity.id
_entity.type
_entity.pdbx_description
1 polymer ?
#
loop_
_entity_poly.entity_id
_entity_poly.type
_entity_poly.pdbx_seq_one_letter_code
_entity_poly.pdbx_strand_id
1 'polypeptide(L)'
;MSLEDSVDLVLHAFNHGQQGDIFIQKSPASTVQDLAEALIGIFKKENKISIIGTRHGEKLYESLVSREEMAKAEDMGHYYRIPADNRDLNYNKYFVEGEQKVSQLDDYTSHNTKRLNVPEIKELLLKLDYIQENLNV
;
A
#
# COMPACT_ATOMS: atom_id res chain seq x y z
N MET A 1 -2.86 -5.96 3.49
CA MET A 1 -4.24 -5.73 3.04
C MET A 1 -4.89 -7.09 2.88
N SER A 2 -5.90 -7.38 3.70
CA SER A 2 -6.76 -8.55 3.54
C SER A 2 -7.80 -8.31 2.44
N LEU A 3 -8.58 -9.35 2.13
CA LEU A 3 -9.75 -9.19 1.25
C LEU A 3 -10.79 -8.27 1.89
N GLU A 4 -11.00 -8.39 3.21
CA GLU A 4 -11.91 -7.53 3.97
C GLU A 4 -11.48 -6.06 3.89
N ASP A 5 -10.19 -5.77 4.10
CA ASP A 5 -9.62 -4.42 3.95
C ASP A 5 -9.93 -3.82 2.56
N SER A 6 -9.84 -4.66 1.51
CA SER A 6 -10.11 -4.26 0.13
C SER A 6 -11.59 -3.95 -0.11
N VAL A 7 -12.48 -4.73 0.50
CA VAL A 7 -13.93 -4.48 0.45
C VAL A 7 -14.25 -3.18 1.20
N ASP A 8 -13.66 -2.96 2.36
CA ASP A 8 -13.85 -1.74 3.15
C ASP A 8 -13.38 -0.49 2.39
N LEU A 9 -12.27 -0.58 1.64
CA LEU A 9 -11.84 0.51 0.76
C LEU A 9 -12.89 0.85 -0.30
N VAL A 10 -13.48 -0.15 -0.95
CA VAL A 10 -14.54 0.06 -1.96
C VAL A 10 -15.79 0.66 -1.33
N LEU A 11 -16.21 0.17 -0.16
CA LEU A 11 -17.35 0.73 0.58
C LEU A 11 -17.08 2.14 1.07
N HIS A 12 -15.85 2.44 1.48
CA HIS A 12 -15.45 3.79 1.88
C HIS A 12 -15.56 4.75 0.71
N ALA A 13 -15.00 4.39 -0.45
CA ALA A 13 -15.08 5.18 -1.67
C ALA A 13 -16.53 5.36 -2.14
N PHE A 14 -17.37 4.32 -2.02
CA PHE A 14 -18.79 4.41 -2.35
C PHE A 14 -19.55 5.45 -1.51
N ASN A 15 -19.25 5.53 -0.20
CA ASN A 15 -19.96 6.42 0.71
C ASN A 15 -19.42 7.87 0.70
N HIS A 16 -18.12 8.06 0.43
CA HIS A 16 -17.46 9.36 0.59
C HIS A 16 -16.93 9.96 -0.71
N GLY A 17 -16.92 9.19 -1.80
CA GLY A 17 -16.29 9.59 -3.04
C GLY A 17 -17.06 10.63 -3.82
N GLN A 18 -16.31 11.59 -4.36
CA GLN A 18 -16.77 12.53 -5.37
C GLN A 18 -16.27 12.11 -6.75
N GLN A 19 -16.85 12.70 -7.80
CA GLN A 19 -16.44 12.41 -9.16
C GLN A 19 -14.96 12.74 -9.37
N GLY A 20 -14.20 11.71 -9.79
CA GLY A 20 -12.77 11.83 -10.09
C GLY A 20 -11.83 11.61 -8.91
N ASP A 21 -12.36 11.33 -7.72
CA ASP A 21 -11.53 10.98 -6.57
C ASP A 21 -10.87 9.60 -6.74
N ILE A 22 -9.62 9.50 -6.30
CA ILE A 22 -8.90 8.24 -6.09
C ILE A 22 -8.74 8.04 -4.59
N PHE A 23 -9.16 6.87 -4.09
CA PHE A 23 -8.98 6.49 -2.69
C PHE A 23 -7.89 5.43 -2.54
N ILE A 24 -7.03 5.64 -1.55
CA ILE A 24 -5.96 4.71 -1.17
C ILE A 24 -6.11 4.42 0.31
N GLN A 25 -6.13 3.14 0.68
CA GLN A 25 -6.05 2.73 2.08
C GLN A 25 -4.60 2.71 2.55
N LYS A 26 -4.31 3.41 3.65
CA LYS A 26 -2.98 3.35 4.28
C LYS A 26 -2.75 1.94 4.81
N SER A 27 -1.68 1.31 4.34
CA SER A 27 -1.39 -0.09 4.63
C SER A 27 0.04 -0.26 5.11
N PRO A 28 0.29 -1.12 6.12
CA PRO A 28 1.65 -1.50 6.46
C PRO A 28 2.25 -2.39 5.36
N ALA A 29 3.56 -2.52 5.36
CA ALA A 29 4.31 -3.37 4.43
C ALA A 29 5.15 -4.41 5.18
N SER A 30 5.66 -5.41 4.47
CA SER A 30 6.68 -6.34 4.96
C SER A 30 7.74 -6.54 3.89
N THR A 31 8.94 -7.00 4.29
CA THR A 31 9.87 -7.55 3.30
C THR A 31 9.43 -8.96 2.89
N VAL A 32 9.86 -9.41 1.72
CA VAL A 32 9.60 -10.79 1.27
C VAL A 32 10.29 -11.81 2.19
N GLN A 33 11.46 -11.45 2.73
CA GLN A 33 12.20 -12.30 3.66
C GLN A 33 11.44 -12.49 4.98
N ASP A 34 11.00 -11.40 5.62
CA ASP A 34 10.27 -11.49 6.89
C ASP A 34 8.95 -12.25 6.72
N LEU A 35 8.29 -12.08 5.57
CA LEU A 35 7.07 -12.83 5.24
C LEU A 35 7.35 -14.34 5.12
N ALA A 36 8.43 -14.73 4.46
CA ALA A 36 8.84 -16.13 4.35
C ALA A 36 9.19 -16.73 5.73
N GLU A 37 9.96 -16.00 6.54
CA GLU A 37 10.32 -16.41 7.91
C GLU A 37 9.09 -16.53 8.82
N ALA A 38 8.13 -15.60 8.69
CA ALA A 38 6.86 -15.65 9.40
C ALA A 38 6.09 -16.93 9.07
N LEU A 39 5.94 -17.26 7.79
CA LEU A 39 5.27 -18.49 7.33
C LEU A 39 5.99 -19.76 7.81
N ILE A 40 7.31 -19.85 7.66
CA ILE A 40 8.10 -21.00 8.17
C ILE A 40 7.84 -21.20 9.66
N GLY A 41 7.81 -20.10 10.43
CA GLY A 41 7.54 -20.13 11.86
C GLY A 41 6.11 -20.52 12.22
N ILE A 42 5.11 -20.04 11.47
CA ILE A 42 3.68 -20.38 11.68
C ILE A 42 3.46 -21.89 11.47
N PHE A 43 3.96 -22.43 10.36
CA PHE A 43 3.79 -23.84 9.99
C PHE A 43 4.78 -24.79 10.68
N LYS A 44 5.65 -24.26 11.55
CA LYS A 44 6.70 -25.02 12.27
C LYS A 44 7.52 -25.91 11.32
N LYS A 45 7.95 -25.34 10.19
CA LYS A 45 8.76 -26.04 9.18
C LYS A 45 10.23 -25.63 9.26
N GLU A 46 11.07 -26.37 8.55
CA GLU A 46 12.53 -26.14 8.46
C GLU A 46 12.99 -25.93 7.00
N ASN A 47 12.07 -25.50 6.12
CA ASN A 47 12.39 -25.24 4.72
C ASN A 47 13.48 -24.16 4.60
N LYS A 48 14.48 -24.40 3.75
CA LYS A 48 15.53 -23.43 3.45
C LYS A 48 15.02 -22.38 2.46
N ILE A 49 15.33 -21.11 2.72
CA ILE A 49 15.07 -20.02 1.77
C ILE A 49 16.16 -20.03 0.70
N SER A 50 15.75 -20.00 -0.57
CA SER A 50 16.65 -19.90 -1.73
C SER A 50 16.44 -18.56 -2.44
N ILE A 51 17.53 -17.83 -2.67
CA ILE A 51 17.49 -16.54 -3.36
C ILE A 51 17.66 -16.77 -4.86
N ILE A 52 16.60 -16.55 -5.62
CA ILE A 52 16.57 -16.76 -7.08
C ILE A 52 16.78 -15.46 -7.89
N GLY A 53 16.87 -14.31 -7.22
CA GLY A 53 16.99 -12.99 -7.84
C GLY A 53 15.63 -12.38 -8.23
N THR A 54 15.67 -11.09 -8.61
CA THR A 54 14.49 -10.33 -9.06
C THR A 54 14.05 -10.78 -10.45
N ARG A 55 12.74 -11.00 -10.64
CA ARG A 55 12.19 -11.40 -11.94
C ARG A 55 12.00 -10.20 -12.86
N HIS A 56 11.84 -10.46 -14.15
CA HIS A 56 11.60 -9.39 -15.13
C HIS A 56 10.31 -8.63 -14.81
N GLY A 57 10.39 -7.29 -14.78
CA GLY A 57 9.25 -6.40 -14.53
C GLY A 57 8.92 -6.17 -13.05
N GLU A 58 9.65 -6.76 -12.10
CA GLU A 58 9.44 -6.53 -10.67
C GLU A 58 10.17 -5.28 -10.19
N LYS A 59 9.51 -4.52 -9.29
CA LYS A 59 10.12 -3.39 -8.58
C LYS A 59 10.59 -3.81 -7.20
N LEU A 60 11.56 -3.07 -6.65
CA LEU A 60 12.06 -3.29 -5.29
C LEU A 60 11.01 -2.91 -4.21
N TYR A 61 10.19 -1.90 -4.50
CA TYR A 61 9.08 -1.46 -3.68
C TYR A 61 7.97 -0.92 -4.57
N GLU A 62 6.76 -0.89 -4.04
CA GLU A 62 5.59 -0.36 -4.75
C GLU A 62 5.23 1.02 -4.23
N SER A 63 4.70 1.85 -5.13
CA SER A 63 4.20 3.18 -4.82
C SER A 63 2.67 3.17 -4.87
N LEU A 64 2.05 3.62 -3.79
CA LEU A 64 0.59 3.75 -3.71
C LEU A 64 0.12 5.17 -4.03
N VAL A 65 0.93 6.18 -3.72
CA VAL A 65 0.65 7.58 -4.03
C VAL A 65 1.93 8.23 -4.49
N SER A 66 1.95 8.73 -5.72
CA SER A 66 3.08 9.49 -6.25
C SER A 66 3.22 10.83 -5.51
N ARG A 67 4.38 11.46 -5.61
CA ARG A 67 4.66 12.77 -5.03
C ARG A 67 3.68 13.87 -5.48
N GLU A 68 3.25 13.85 -6.74
CA GLU A 68 2.27 14.84 -7.23
C GLU A 68 0.90 14.61 -6.59
N GLU A 69 0.49 13.35 -6.48
CA GLU A 69 -0.77 13.00 -5.81
C GLU A 69 -0.71 13.30 -4.32
N MET A 70 0.42 13.05 -3.65
CA MET A 70 0.65 13.41 -2.24
C MET A 70 0.52 14.91 -1.98
N ALA A 71 0.86 15.76 -2.95
CA ALA A 71 0.69 17.20 -2.82
C ALA A 71 -0.78 17.64 -2.75
N LYS A 72 -1.67 16.84 -3.34
CA LYS A 72 -3.12 17.07 -3.41
C LYS A 72 -3.91 16.17 -2.45
N ALA A 73 -3.25 15.18 -1.85
CA ALA A 73 -3.90 14.17 -1.03
C ALA A 73 -4.48 14.77 0.26
N GLU A 74 -5.72 14.41 0.54
CA GLU A 74 -6.39 14.70 1.79
C GLU A 74 -6.31 13.48 2.71
N ASP A 75 -5.85 13.70 3.94
CA ASP A 75 -5.77 12.67 4.97
C ASP A 75 -7.13 12.48 5.64
N MET A 76 -7.75 11.32 5.40
CA MET A 76 -9.03 10.90 5.98
C MET A 76 -8.85 9.84 7.08
N GLY A 77 -7.72 9.91 7.80
CA GLY A 77 -7.37 8.96 8.85
C GLY A 77 -6.78 7.67 8.26
N HIS A 78 -7.61 6.67 8.01
CA HIS A 78 -7.19 5.38 7.43
C HIS A 78 -6.99 5.42 5.91
N TYR A 79 -7.48 6.47 5.26
CA TYR A 79 -7.46 6.62 3.81
C TYR A 79 -6.78 7.92 3.39
N TYR A 80 -6.19 7.91 2.20
CA TYR A 80 -5.92 9.12 1.44
C TYR A 80 -6.99 9.27 0.37
N ARG A 81 -7.47 10.50 0.19
CA ARG A 81 -8.29 10.90 -0.95
C ARG A 81 -7.47 11.82 -1.85
N ILE A 82 -7.29 11.43 -3.10
CA ILE A 82 -6.68 12.29 -4.11
C ILE A 82 -7.82 12.84 -4.96
N PRO A 83 -8.18 14.13 -4.81
CA PRO A 83 -9.22 14.71 -5.64
C PRO A 83 -8.77 14.82 -7.08
N ALA A 84 -9.73 14.73 -8.01
CA ALA A 84 -9.45 15.04 -9.41
C ALA A 84 -8.94 16.48 -9.55
N ASP A 85 -8.02 16.64 -10.49
CA ASP A 85 -7.50 17.93 -10.87
C ASP A 85 -8.56 18.71 -11.68
N ASN A 86 -9.50 19.34 -10.96
CA ASN A 86 -10.64 20.05 -11.54
C ASN A 86 -10.30 21.49 -11.97
N ARG A 87 -9.10 21.73 -12.50
CA ARG A 87 -8.63 23.06 -12.92
C ARG A 87 -9.21 23.52 -14.28
N ASP A 88 -10.50 23.31 -14.56
CA ASP A 88 -11.21 23.85 -15.73
C ASP A 88 -10.46 23.76 -17.09
N LEU A 89 -9.65 22.71 -17.32
CA LEU A 89 -8.77 22.55 -18.49
C LEU A 89 -7.70 23.66 -18.67
N ASN A 90 -7.26 24.30 -17.58
CA ASN A 90 -6.27 25.37 -17.62
C ASN A 90 -4.83 24.85 -17.77
N TYR A 91 -4.30 24.94 -18.99
CA TYR A 91 -2.95 24.51 -19.34
C TYR A 91 -1.82 25.36 -18.70
N ASN A 92 -2.10 26.58 -18.23
CA ASN A 92 -1.05 27.49 -17.74
C ASN A 92 -0.27 26.91 -16.53
N LYS A 93 -0.90 26.08 -15.71
CA LYS A 93 -0.25 25.46 -14.54
C LYS A 93 0.65 24.27 -14.87
N TYR A 94 0.69 23.83 -16.13
CA TYR A 94 1.69 22.86 -16.61
C TYR A 94 2.91 23.55 -17.23
N PHE A 95 2.80 24.82 -17.63
CA PHE A 95 3.82 25.52 -18.44
C PHE A 95 4.43 26.78 -17.81
N VAL A 96 3.70 27.50 -16.94
CA VAL A 96 4.10 28.87 -16.50
C VAL A 96 4.29 28.97 -14.99
N GLU A 97 3.53 28.23 -14.18
CA GLU A 97 3.59 28.27 -12.71
C GLU A 97 3.77 26.87 -12.12
N GLY A 98 4.91 26.61 -11.47
CA GLY A 98 5.18 25.37 -10.76
C GLY A 98 4.84 25.47 -9.26
N GLU A 99 4.37 24.36 -8.67
CA GLU A 99 4.15 24.29 -7.21
C GLU A 99 5.41 23.80 -6.48
N GLN A 100 6.08 24.72 -5.77
CA GLN A 100 7.30 24.40 -5.00
C GLN A 100 7.07 23.34 -3.90
N LYS A 101 5.83 23.21 -3.39
CA LYS A 101 5.46 22.19 -2.40
C LYS A 101 5.69 20.77 -2.92
N VAL A 102 5.46 20.52 -4.20
CA VAL A 102 5.61 19.17 -4.80
C VAL A 102 7.07 18.73 -4.73
N SER A 103 8.04 19.64 -4.87
CA SER A 103 9.47 19.29 -4.85
C SER A 103 9.99 18.80 -3.50
N GLN A 104 9.25 19.02 -2.41
CA GLN A 104 9.66 18.67 -1.04
C GLN A 104 8.97 17.41 -0.51
N LEU A 105 8.03 16.84 -1.26
CA LEU A 105 7.28 15.66 -0.86
C LEU A 105 7.94 14.39 -1.41
N ASP A 106 7.75 13.28 -0.70
CA ASP A 106 8.13 11.95 -1.16
C ASP A 106 6.88 11.17 -1.58
N ASP A 107 7.06 10.19 -2.46
CA ASP A 107 6.02 9.19 -2.77
C ASP A 107 5.62 8.43 -1.50
N TYR A 108 4.36 8.02 -1.37
CA TYR A 108 3.95 7.04 -0.37
C TYR A 108 4.17 5.62 -0.91
N THR A 109 5.13 4.90 -0.33
CA THR A 109 5.62 3.61 -0.85
C THR A 109 5.64 2.53 0.23
N SER A 110 5.76 1.28 -0.20
CA SER A 110 5.97 0.16 0.73
C SER A 110 7.31 0.23 1.49
N HIS A 111 8.25 1.10 1.07
CA HIS A 111 9.54 1.26 1.72
C HIS A 111 9.52 2.27 2.88
N ASN A 112 8.66 3.30 2.81
CA ASN A 112 8.58 4.36 3.82
C ASN A 112 7.35 4.28 4.73
N THR A 113 6.43 3.35 4.48
CA THR A 113 5.34 3.06 5.42
C THR A 113 5.82 2.23 6.63
N LYS A 114 4.90 1.94 7.57
CA LYS A 114 5.18 1.04 8.69
C LYS A 114 5.54 -0.35 8.14
N ARG A 115 6.80 -0.76 8.32
CA ARG A 115 7.27 -2.11 7.99
C ARG A 115 7.09 -3.02 9.20
N LEU A 116 6.29 -4.07 9.04
CA LEU A 116 6.02 -5.05 10.07
C LEU A 116 7.25 -5.95 10.27
N ASN A 117 7.53 -6.26 11.53
CA ASN A 117 8.49 -7.30 11.89
C ASN A 117 7.87 -8.71 11.81
N VAL A 118 8.71 -9.76 11.88
CA VAL A 118 8.25 -11.16 11.82
C VAL A 118 7.10 -11.47 12.80
N PRO A 119 7.16 -11.14 14.10
CA PRO A 119 6.02 -11.28 15.01
C PRO A 119 4.72 -10.60 14.54
N GLU A 120 4.78 -9.32 14.15
CA GLU A 120 3.61 -8.57 13.68
C GLU A 120 3.02 -9.18 12.40
N ILE A 121 3.86 -9.69 11.49
CA ILE A 121 3.41 -10.40 10.29
C ILE A 121 2.68 -11.69 10.69
N LYS A 122 3.19 -12.44 11.67
CA LYS A 122 2.53 -13.66 12.14
C LYS A 122 1.14 -13.37 12.71
N GLU A 123 1.03 -12.33 13.54
CA GLU A 123 -0.26 -11.90 14.08
C GLU A 123 -1.24 -11.52 12.97
N LEU A 124 -0.78 -10.82 11.93
CA LEU A 124 -1.62 -10.46 10.79
C LEU A 124 -2.04 -11.69 9.97
N LEU A 125 -1.11 -12.60 9.65
CA LEU A 125 -1.40 -13.81 8.88
C LEU A 125 -2.36 -14.75 9.59
N LEU A 126 -2.25 -14.86 10.92
CA LEU A 126 -3.14 -15.70 11.72
C LEU A 126 -4.58 -15.18 11.77
N LYS A 127 -4.86 -13.94 11.36
CA LYS A 127 -6.24 -13.44 11.20
C LYS A 127 -6.90 -13.92 9.91
N LEU A 128 -6.14 -14.47 8.96
CA LEU A 128 -6.67 -14.92 7.68
C LEU A 128 -7.22 -16.34 7.82
N ASP A 129 -8.51 -16.52 7.52
CA ASP A 129 -9.17 -17.84 7.55
C ASP A 129 -8.41 -18.88 6.74
N TYR A 130 -7.95 -18.51 5.53
CA TYR A 130 -7.15 -19.38 4.67
C TYR A 130 -5.89 -19.93 5.37
N ILE A 131 -5.19 -19.11 6.16
CA ILE A 131 -3.99 -19.55 6.87
C ILE A 131 -4.38 -20.48 8.03
N GLN A 132 -5.44 -20.16 8.76
CA GLN A 132 -5.93 -20.98 9.87
C GLN A 132 -6.41 -22.36 9.40
N GLU A 133 -7.13 -22.42 8.28
CA GLU A 133 -7.59 -23.68 7.68
C GLU A 133 -6.40 -24.59 7.32
N ASN A 134 -5.36 -24.04 6.69
CA ASN A 134 -4.17 -24.81 6.29
C ASN A 134 -3.29 -25.23 7.48
N LEU A 135 -3.46 -24.65 8.68
CA LEU A 135 -2.74 -25.07 9.88
C LEU A 135 -3.35 -26.31 10.55
N ASN A 136 -4.64 -26.56 10.32
CA ASN A 136 -5.39 -27.65 10.94
C ASN A 136 -5.46 -28.91 10.06
N VAL A 137 -4.76 -28.91 8.92
CA VAL A 137 -4.58 -30.05 8.00
C VAL A 137 -3.25 -30.74 8.26
#